data_AF-A0A561VR59-F1
#
_entry.id   AF-A0A561VR59-F1
#
_cell.length_a   1.000
_cell.length_b   1.000
_cell.length_c   1.000
_cell.angle_alpha   90.00
_cell.angle_beta   90.00
_cell.angle_gamma   90.00
#
_symmetry.space_group_name_H-M   'P 1'
#
loop_
_entity.id
_entity.type
_entity.pdbx_description
1 polymer ?
#
loop_
_entity_poly.entity_id
_entity_poly.type
_entity_poly.pdbx_seq_one_letter_code
_entity_poly.pdbx_strand_id
1 'polypeptide(L)'
;MGEVRCVIHRDPDKTGPAVFLHLDGSFDRRSGAGLRRELRQAFDRARGARVVVDMAGVDLIGSECIEVLLVGYTRALRSGHGYQVVNARGHVRQALEATGLCPRSDDRLYAPAAEDAIEAALAELG
;
A
#
# COMPACT_ATOMS: atom_id res chain seq x y z
N MET A 1 21.85 -10.68 -1.31
CA MET A 1 21.78 -10.36 0.12
C MET A 1 21.09 -9.01 0.21
N GLY A 2 19.77 -8.98 0.41
CA GLY A 2 19.01 -7.75 0.60
C GLY A 2 18.39 -7.77 2.00
N GLU A 3 18.83 -6.88 2.86
CA GLU A 3 18.16 -6.63 4.14
C GLU A 3 16.93 -5.76 3.85
N VAL A 4 15.76 -6.17 4.32
CA VAL A 4 14.54 -5.34 4.21
C VAL A 4 14.68 -4.17 5.16
N ARG A 5 14.73 -2.97 4.61
CA ARG A 5 14.58 -1.75 5.39
C ARG A 5 13.17 -1.24 5.20
N CYS A 6 12.48 -1.14 6.32
CA CYS A 6 11.09 -0.74 6.36
C CYS A 6 10.93 0.25 7.50
N VAL A 7 10.33 1.40 7.20
CA VAL A 7 10.03 2.42 8.21
C VAL A 7 8.55 2.74 8.16
N ILE A 8 7.91 2.65 9.32
CA ILE A 8 6.48 2.93 9.49
C ILE A 8 6.33 4.35 10.01
N HIS A 9 5.72 5.21 9.21
CA HIS A 9 5.41 6.60 9.56
C HIS A 9 3.89 6.78 9.57
N ARG A 10 3.41 7.73 10.38
CA ARG A 10 2.01 8.20 10.30
C ARG A 10 2.06 9.58 9.67
N ASP A 11 1.23 9.79 8.65
CA ASP A 11 1.05 11.10 8.04
C ASP A 11 -0.37 11.56 8.41
N PRO A 12 -0.52 12.45 9.41
CA PRO A 12 -1.82 12.98 9.78
C PRO A 12 -2.32 14.06 8.81
N ASP A 13 -1.47 14.57 7.92
CA ASP A 13 -1.72 15.81 7.15
C ASP A 13 -2.24 15.55 5.72
N LYS A 14 -2.23 14.28 5.25
CA LYS A 14 -2.87 13.87 3.99
C LYS A 14 -4.29 13.37 4.23
N THR A 15 -5.30 14.20 3.99
CA THR A 15 -6.75 13.88 3.97
C THR A 15 -7.13 12.58 4.72
N GLY A 16 -7.02 12.62 6.06
CA GLY A 16 -7.37 11.52 6.97
C GLY A 16 -6.18 10.82 7.65
N PRO A 17 -6.44 9.96 8.66
CA PRO A 17 -5.40 9.22 9.34
C PRO A 17 -4.83 8.11 8.43
N ALA A 18 -3.64 8.29 7.86
CA ALA A 18 -2.98 7.25 7.08
C ALA A 18 -1.69 6.77 7.76
N VAL A 19 -1.45 5.46 7.70
CA VAL A 19 -0.18 4.84 8.10
C VAL A 19 0.61 4.50 6.83
N PHE A 20 1.79 5.08 6.72
CA PHE A 20 2.72 4.87 5.62
C PHE A 20 3.76 3.82 5.99
N LEU A 21 3.93 2.86 5.10
CA LEU A 21 4.95 1.83 5.13
C LEU A 21 5.95 2.14 4.03
N HIS A 22 7.07 2.78 4.36
CA HIS A 22 8.12 3.09 3.39
C HIS A 22 9.06 1.90 3.27
N LEU A 23 9.13 1.36 2.06
CA LEU A 23 9.95 0.21 1.73
C LEU A 23 11.20 0.65 0.96
N ASP A 24 12.34 0.12 1.37
CA ASP A 24 13.65 0.43 0.79
C ASP A 24 14.47 -0.86 0.59
N GLY A 25 15.11 -0.97 -0.56
CA GLY A 25 16.00 -2.06 -0.94
C GLY A 25 15.35 -3.17 -1.77
N SER A 26 15.92 -4.37 -1.67
CA SER A 26 15.53 -5.55 -2.46
C SER A 26 14.70 -6.55 -1.67
N PHE A 27 13.56 -6.95 -2.24
CA PHE A 27 12.56 -7.79 -1.61
C PHE A 27 12.52 -9.18 -2.27
N ASP A 28 13.36 -10.09 -1.78
CA ASP A 28 13.42 -11.48 -2.27
C ASP A 28 12.58 -12.43 -1.38
N ARG A 29 12.74 -13.75 -1.55
CA ARG A 29 12.04 -14.75 -0.73
C ARG A 29 12.30 -14.58 0.78
N ARG A 30 13.51 -14.20 1.17
CA ARG A 30 13.91 -14.06 2.58
C ARG A 30 13.26 -12.84 3.23
N SER A 31 12.95 -11.83 2.43
CA SER A 31 12.27 -10.59 2.82
C SER A 31 10.80 -10.82 3.24
N GLY A 32 10.16 -11.89 2.77
CA GLY A 32 8.72 -12.12 2.93
C GLY A 32 8.25 -12.15 4.40
N ALA A 33 8.98 -12.84 5.28
CA ALA A 33 8.61 -12.93 6.69
C ALA A 33 8.69 -11.56 7.40
N GLY A 34 9.74 -10.78 7.09
CA GLY A 34 9.90 -9.43 7.60
C GLY A 34 8.79 -8.51 7.13
N LEU A 35 8.52 -8.50 5.82
CA LEU A 35 7.44 -7.69 5.24
C LEU A 35 6.07 -8.05 5.83
N ARG A 36 5.76 -9.34 6.03
CA ARG A 36 4.51 -9.79 6.66
C ARG A 36 4.35 -9.22 8.07
N ARG A 37 5.44 -9.16 8.84
CA ARG A 37 5.44 -8.61 10.19
C ARG A 37 5.20 -7.10 10.17
N GLU A 38 5.93 -6.36 9.35
CA GLU A 38 5.79 -4.90 9.28
C GLU A 38 4.40 -4.49 8.76
N LEU A 39 3.87 -5.19 7.76
CA LEU A 39 2.53 -4.93 7.25
C LEU A 39 1.45 -5.19 8.30
N ARG A 40 1.61 -6.25 9.12
CA ARG A 40 0.72 -6.51 10.24
C ARG A 40 0.75 -5.37 11.25
N GLN A 41 1.95 -4.91 11.63
CA GLN A 41 2.10 -3.78 12.56
C GLN A 41 1.50 -2.49 11.98
N ALA A 42 1.62 -2.26 10.67
CA ALA A 42 1.01 -1.10 10.02
C ALA A 42 -0.52 -1.12 10.15
N PHE A 43 -1.16 -2.27 9.89
CA PHE A 43 -2.62 -2.43 10.11
C PHE A 43 -3.02 -2.25 11.58
N ASP A 44 -2.26 -2.83 12.50
CA ASP A 44 -2.55 -2.74 13.93
C ASP A 44 -2.42 -1.28 14.43
N ARG A 45 -1.46 -0.52 13.87
CA ARG A 45 -1.29 0.92 14.13
C ARG A 45 -2.33 1.79 13.42
N ALA A 46 -2.82 1.39 12.26
CA ALA A 46 -3.82 2.14 11.49
C ALA A 46 -5.18 2.21 12.20
N ARG A 47 -5.52 1.23 13.05
CA ARG A 47 -6.75 1.22 13.86
C ARG A 47 -8.02 1.54 13.06
N GLY A 48 -8.24 0.89 11.92
CA GLY A 48 -9.39 1.18 11.04
C GLY A 48 -9.05 2.05 9.83
N ALA A 49 -7.91 2.75 9.86
CA ALA A 49 -7.58 3.73 8.86
C ALA A 49 -6.78 3.18 7.67
N ARG A 50 -6.44 4.05 6.71
CA ARG A 50 -5.77 3.68 5.45
C ARG A 50 -4.31 3.27 5.70
N VAL A 51 -3.86 2.18 5.07
CA VAL A 51 -2.44 1.80 4.99
C VAL A 51 -1.92 2.10 3.58
N VAL A 52 -0.84 2.87 3.48
CA VAL A 52 -0.18 3.21 2.23
C VAL A 52 1.21 2.59 2.20
N VAL A 53 1.48 1.76 1.20
CA VAL A 53 2.79 1.14 0.99
C VAL A 53 3.55 1.93 -0.06
N ASP A 54 4.60 2.63 0.36
CA ASP A 54 5.44 3.45 -0.49
C ASP A 54 6.63 2.64 -1.02
N MET A 55 6.67 2.47 -2.33
CA MET A 55 7.66 1.66 -3.05
C MET A 55 8.81 2.50 -3.63
N ALA A 56 8.92 3.78 -3.28
CA ALA A 56 9.88 4.70 -3.90
C ALA A 56 11.35 4.25 -3.81
N GLY A 57 11.72 3.52 -2.74
CA GLY A 57 13.07 3.00 -2.51
C GLY A 57 13.25 1.51 -2.89
N VAL A 58 12.26 0.89 -3.55
CA VAL A 58 12.32 -0.55 -3.86
C VAL A 58 12.94 -0.78 -5.22
N ASP A 59 14.07 -1.49 -5.24
CA ASP A 59 14.81 -1.80 -6.47
C ASP A 59 14.30 -3.08 -7.16
N LEU A 60 13.90 -4.06 -6.37
CA LEU A 60 13.49 -5.38 -6.84
C LEU A 60 12.46 -6.00 -5.89
N ILE A 61 11.48 -6.71 -6.46
CA ILE A 61 10.49 -7.47 -5.71
C ILE A 61 10.26 -8.85 -6.33
N GLY A 62 10.32 -9.89 -5.50
CA GLY A 62 10.02 -11.27 -5.85
C GLY A 62 8.58 -11.66 -5.51
N SER A 63 8.10 -12.75 -6.11
CA SER A 63 6.72 -13.23 -6.00
C SER A 63 6.25 -13.47 -4.55
N GLU A 64 7.14 -13.94 -3.68
CA GLU A 64 6.83 -14.13 -2.25
C GLU A 64 6.40 -12.81 -1.57
N CYS A 65 7.11 -11.72 -1.87
CA CYS A 65 6.78 -10.41 -1.30
C CYS A 65 5.54 -9.81 -1.96
N ILE A 66 5.32 -10.06 -3.25
CA ILE A 66 4.07 -9.68 -3.95
C ILE A 66 2.87 -10.39 -3.31
N GLU A 67 2.97 -11.68 -3.01
CA GLU A 67 1.93 -12.42 -2.30
C GLU A 67 1.61 -11.78 -0.94
N VAL A 68 2.63 -11.35 -0.19
CA VAL A 68 2.43 -10.64 1.07
C VAL A 68 1.64 -9.34 0.89
N LEU A 69 1.94 -8.55 -0.15
CA LEU A 69 1.20 -7.32 -0.46
C LEU A 69 -0.25 -7.63 -0.85
N LEU A 70 -0.51 -8.70 -1.61
CA LEU A 70 -1.86 -9.15 -1.99
C LEU A 70 -2.67 -9.61 -0.77
N VAL A 71 -2.03 -10.31 0.17
CA VAL A 71 -2.64 -10.68 1.45
C VAL A 71 -3.01 -9.43 2.25
N GLY A 72 -2.15 -8.41 2.24
CA GLY A 72 -2.45 -7.10 2.84
C GLY A 72 -3.68 -6.43 2.22
N TYR A 73 -3.72 -6.36 0.89
CA TYR A 73 -4.87 -5.83 0.16
C TYR A 73 -6.17 -6.59 0.49
N THR A 74 -6.13 -7.92 0.48
CA THR A 74 -7.30 -8.76 0.83
C THR A 74 -7.74 -8.54 2.29
N ARG A 75 -6.79 -8.37 3.22
CA ARG A 75 -7.10 -8.04 4.62
C ARG A 75 -7.79 -6.69 4.72
N ALA A 76 -7.30 -5.66 4.03
CA ALA A 76 -7.88 -4.33 4.04
C ALA A 76 -9.32 -4.34 3.51
N LEU A 77 -9.55 -5.00 2.36
CA LEU A 77 -10.87 -5.17 1.77
C LEU A 77 -11.87 -5.81 2.75
N ARG A 78 -11.46 -6.91 3.40
CA ARG A 78 -12.33 -7.65 4.35
C ARG A 78 -12.65 -6.87 5.62
N SER A 79 -11.80 -5.90 5.97
CA SER A 79 -11.91 -5.12 7.20
C SER A 79 -12.38 -3.68 6.97
N GLY A 80 -12.72 -3.31 5.74
CA GLY A 80 -13.15 -1.95 5.38
C GLY A 80 -12.04 -0.89 5.48
N HIS A 81 -10.77 -1.29 5.61
CA HIS A 81 -9.66 -0.35 5.67
C HIS A 81 -9.24 0.06 4.25
N GLY A 82 -8.77 1.29 4.10
CA GLY A 82 -8.11 1.71 2.86
C GLY A 82 -6.74 1.04 2.69
N TYR A 83 -6.38 0.66 1.46
CA TYR A 83 -5.05 0.13 1.13
C TYR A 83 -4.59 0.63 -0.22
N GLN A 84 -3.36 1.14 -0.28
CA GLN A 84 -2.77 1.66 -1.52
C GLN A 84 -1.30 1.29 -1.62
N VAL A 85 -0.84 0.93 -2.82
CA VAL A 85 0.58 0.80 -3.15
C VAL A 85 0.95 1.95 -4.08
N VAL A 86 1.96 2.74 -3.72
CA VAL A 86 2.32 3.98 -4.42
C VAL A 86 3.80 4.03 -4.78
N ASN A 87 4.15 4.92 -5.72
CA ASN A 87 5.52 5.25 -6.13
C ASN A 87 6.38 4.07 -6.63
N ALA A 88 5.78 2.94 -7.02
CA ALA A 88 6.51 1.86 -7.67
C ALA A 88 7.04 2.32 -9.03
N ARG A 89 8.25 1.90 -9.39
CA ARG A 89 8.92 2.27 -10.65
C ARG A 89 9.44 1.04 -11.40
N GLY A 90 9.71 1.22 -12.70
CA GLY A 90 10.37 0.21 -13.53
C GLY A 90 9.73 -1.18 -13.46
N HIS A 91 10.56 -2.21 -13.29
CA HIS A 91 10.12 -3.61 -13.23
C HIS A 91 9.26 -3.92 -11.98
N VAL A 92 9.49 -3.23 -10.86
CA VAL A 92 8.65 -3.37 -9.65
C VAL A 92 7.22 -2.92 -9.96
N ARG A 93 7.06 -1.79 -10.65
CA ARG A 93 5.73 -1.34 -11.11
C ARG A 93 5.07 -2.34 -12.05
N GLN A 94 5.80 -2.83 -13.06
CA GLN A 94 5.28 -3.81 -14.02
C GLN A 94 4.78 -5.09 -13.32
N ALA A 95 5.53 -5.58 -12.33
CA ALA A 95 5.14 -6.75 -11.55
C ALA A 95 3.88 -6.50 -10.71
N LEU A 96 3.73 -5.32 -10.10
CA LEU A 96 2.56 -4.96 -9.29
C LEU A 96 1.31 -4.63 -10.14
N GLU A 97 1.50 -4.09 -11.34
CA GLU A 97 0.43 -3.88 -12.32
C GLU A 97 -0.19 -5.21 -12.74
N ALA A 98 0.64 -6.24 -12.97
CA ALA A 98 0.16 -7.58 -13.33
C ALA A 98 -0.73 -8.23 -12.25
N THR A 99 -0.68 -7.75 -11.01
CA THR A 99 -1.52 -8.23 -9.90
C THR A 99 -2.68 -7.30 -9.56
N GLY A 100 -2.82 -6.16 -10.24
CA GLY A 100 -3.82 -5.13 -9.93
C GLY A 100 -3.56 -4.32 -8.65
N LEU A 101 -2.40 -4.47 -7.99
CA LEU A 101 -2.06 -3.71 -6.76
C LEU A 101 -1.62 -2.28 -7.05
N CYS A 102 -1.02 -2.09 -8.22
CA CYS A 102 -0.70 -0.78 -8.75
C CYS A 102 -1.50 -0.67 -10.05
N PRO A 103 -2.76 -0.20 -10.02
CA PRO A 103 -3.53 -0.06 -11.24
C PRO A 103 -2.76 0.80 -12.23
N ARG A 104 -2.88 0.50 -13.53
CA ARG A 104 -2.34 1.39 -14.55
C ARG A 104 -2.96 2.76 -14.35
N SER A 105 -2.22 3.82 -14.66
CA SER A 105 -2.69 5.19 -14.42
C SER A 105 -4.01 5.50 -15.15
N ASP A 106 -4.39 4.69 -16.15
CA ASP A 106 -5.68 4.71 -16.86
C ASP A 106 -6.76 3.79 -16.27
N ASP A 107 -6.42 2.86 -15.39
CA ASP A 107 -7.34 1.89 -14.78
C ASP A 107 -7.62 2.29 -13.32
N ARG A 108 -8.68 3.05 -13.06
CA ARG A 108 -9.16 3.24 -11.67
C ARG A 108 -9.86 1.96 -11.18
N LEU A 109 -9.09 0.92 -10.87
CA LEU A 109 -9.61 -0.24 -10.14
C LEU A 109 -9.52 0.02 -8.63
N TYR A 110 -10.59 0.69 -8.17
CA TYR A 110 -11.10 0.77 -6.80
C TYR A 110 -10.50 1.84 -5.87
N ALA A 111 -11.39 2.74 -5.42
CA ALA A 111 -11.20 3.63 -4.28
C ALA A 111 -12.35 3.39 -3.29
N PRO A 112 -12.08 2.93 -2.04
CA PRO A 112 -13.02 3.10 -0.96
C PRO A 112 -12.52 4.23 -0.06
N ALA A 113 -13.05 5.42 -0.30
CA ALA A 113 -13.07 6.51 0.66
C ALA A 113 -14.50 7.03 0.64
N ALA A 114 -15.39 6.41 1.41
CA ALA A 114 -16.78 6.85 1.48
C ALA A 114 -16.92 8.31 1.96
N GLU A 115 -15.85 8.91 2.50
CA GLU A 115 -15.85 10.32 2.91
C GLU A 115 -15.39 11.25 1.77
N ASP A 116 -14.30 10.93 1.04
CA ASP A 116 -13.77 11.82 -0.03
C ASP A 116 -14.76 11.99 -1.20
N ALA A 117 -15.55 10.94 -1.53
CA ALA A 117 -16.50 10.99 -2.65
C ALA A 117 -17.79 11.77 -2.32
N ILE A 118 -18.21 11.79 -1.05
CA ILE A 118 -19.38 12.55 -0.60
C ILE A 118 -19.00 14.03 -0.45
N GLU A 119 -17.81 14.33 0.09
CA GLU A 119 -17.34 15.70 0.27
C GLU A 119 -17.08 16.40 -1.08
N ALA A 120 -16.51 15.69 -2.07
CA ALA A 120 -16.36 16.21 -3.43
C ALA A 120 -17.71 16.43 -4.14
N ALA A 121 -18.69 15.55 -3.95
CA ALA A 121 -20.02 15.70 -4.54
C ALA A 121 -20.85 16.83 -3.90
N LEU A 122 -20.64 17.10 -2.61
CA LEU A 122 -21.27 18.22 -1.91
C LEU A 122 -20.61 19.57 -2.25
N ALA A 123 -19.32 19.59 -2.58
CA ALA A 123 -18.61 20.79 -3.01
C ALA A 123 -19.02 21.29 -4.41
N GLU A 124 -19.51 20.42 -5.31
CA GLU A 124 -20.00 20.83 -6.64
C GLU A 124 -21.47 21.29 -6.65
N LEU A 125 -22.17 21.20 -5.51
CA LEU A 125 -23.56 21.63 -5.34
C LEU A 125 -23.70 22.93 -4.53
N GLY A 126 -22.58 23.61 -4.24
CA GLY A 126 -22.52 24.92 -3.57
C GLY A 126 -22.21 26.06 -4.53
#